data_AF-A0A7V6AKT7-F1
#
_entry.id   AF-A0A7V6AKT7-F1
#
_cell.length_a   1.000
_cell.length_b   1.000
_cell.length_c   1.000
_cell.angle_alpha   90.00
_cell.angle_beta   90.00
_cell.angle_gamma   90.00
#
_symmetry.space_group_name_H-M   'P 1'
#
loop_
_entity.id
_entity.type
_entity.pdbx_description
1 polymer ?
#
loop_
_entity_poly.entity_id
_entity_poly.type
_entity_poly.pdbx_seq_one_letter_code
_entity_poly.pdbx_strand_id
1 'polypeptide(L)'
;GEGKKYVPKTTGRVGGGFNLFNDTYGILRRTGGQAAYSYNIVLGLSGYHLSFGLSASLYTLRIDPEKMKIIDKQDPFLNELKNERTVVPDFAAGVTLRNNHFYAGLSAGQLTQSSFKIFNSGDYRHYKPGRTYSLLGGWHVYETADLDVMPSMLLKTTEYRYLDTATLKTGKFTLRAQIETGIRVTIRDKFWIGGAYRSNNDIVGYTGFRYNRVFISYAVDIPTSTLRYGNWCSHEVSIVYKTGTTDRRYRYRERY
;
A
#
# COMPACT_ATOMS: atom_id res chain seq x y z
N GLY A 1 8.14 5.94 49.66
CA GLY A 1 8.50 4.70 48.93
C GLY A 1 8.18 4.92 47.47
N GLU A 2 9.19 5.31 46.69
CA GLU A 2 9.00 5.70 45.28
C GLU A 2 8.83 4.46 44.40
N GLY A 3 7.66 4.37 43.75
CA GLY A 3 7.34 3.30 42.81
C GLY A 3 8.22 3.42 41.55
N LYS A 4 9.09 2.44 41.33
CA LYS A 4 9.91 2.34 40.13
C LYS A 4 9.00 2.21 38.89
N LYS A 5 8.88 3.28 38.13
CA LYS A 5 8.17 3.33 36.85
C LYS A 5 9.10 2.80 35.76
N TYR A 6 8.83 1.59 35.27
CA TYR A 6 9.64 0.97 34.22
C TYR A 6 9.35 1.61 32.87
N VAL A 7 10.30 2.40 32.37
CA VAL A 7 10.28 2.99 31.02
C VAL A 7 10.89 1.98 30.03
N PRO A 8 10.27 1.73 28.86
CA PRO A 8 10.83 0.85 27.83
C PRO A 8 12.23 1.32 27.39
N LYS A 9 13.21 0.40 27.39
CA LYS A 9 14.63 0.71 27.07
C LYS A 9 14.90 0.93 25.57
N THR A 10 13.95 0.60 24.69
CA THR A 10 14.05 0.98 23.27
C THR A 10 13.12 2.16 23.00
N THR A 11 13.63 3.36 23.22
CA THR A 11 13.08 4.65 22.80
C THR A 11 13.31 4.88 21.31
N GLY A 12 13.12 3.84 20.48
CA GLY A 12 13.22 3.94 19.03
C GLY A 12 12.07 4.79 18.52
N ARG A 13 12.21 6.11 18.66
CA ARG A 13 11.28 7.10 18.11
C ARG A 13 11.42 7.16 16.60
N VAL A 14 12.43 6.52 16.02
CA VAL A 14 12.68 6.54 14.59
C VAL A 14 12.62 5.13 14.02
N GLY A 15 12.13 5.01 12.81
CA GLY A 15 12.18 3.79 12.00
C GLY A 15 12.55 4.14 10.58
N GLY A 16 13.39 3.32 9.95
CA GLY A 16 13.78 3.46 8.56
C GLY A 16 13.53 2.17 7.81
N GLY A 17 13.25 2.26 6.51
CA GLY A 17 13.07 1.11 5.65
C GLY A 17 13.35 1.45 4.19
N PHE A 18 13.60 0.42 3.40
CA PHE A 18 13.67 0.52 1.95
C PHE A 18 12.85 -0.59 1.31
N ASN A 19 12.38 -0.34 0.10
CA ASN A 19 11.60 -1.27 -0.70
C ASN A 19 12.09 -1.21 -2.15
N LEU A 20 12.22 -2.37 -2.79
CA LEU A 20 12.53 -2.49 -4.21
C LEU A 20 11.37 -3.25 -4.86
N PHE A 21 10.96 -2.81 -6.04
CA PHE A 21 9.81 -3.38 -6.73
C PHE A 21 10.03 -3.43 -8.25
N ASN A 22 9.39 -4.40 -8.88
CA ASN A 22 9.37 -4.60 -10.33
C ASN A 22 8.01 -5.16 -10.72
N ASP A 23 7.09 -4.26 -11.05
CA ASP A 23 5.69 -4.58 -11.28
C ASP A 23 5.36 -4.45 -12.76
N THR A 24 4.48 -5.32 -13.26
CA THR A 24 3.97 -5.24 -14.63
C THR A 24 2.45 -5.31 -14.60
N TYR A 25 1.80 -4.24 -15.05
CA TYR A 25 0.34 -4.13 -15.12
C TYR A 25 -0.08 -3.81 -16.56
N GLY A 26 -0.64 -4.80 -17.25
CA GLY A 26 -0.94 -4.69 -18.68
C GLY A 26 0.31 -4.34 -19.50
N ILE A 27 0.26 -3.20 -20.18
CA ILE A 27 1.35 -2.66 -21.01
C ILE A 27 2.38 -1.84 -20.19
N LEU A 28 2.11 -1.56 -18.92
CA LEU A 28 2.99 -0.72 -18.10
C LEU A 28 3.91 -1.60 -17.25
N ARG A 29 5.21 -1.31 -17.31
CA ARG A 29 6.21 -1.89 -16.42
C ARG A 29 6.82 -0.80 -15.55
N ARG A 30 6.88 -1.05 -14.25
CA ARG A 30 7.41 -0.13 -13.24
C ARG A 30 8.52 -0.82 -12.47
N THR A 31 9.73 -0.30 -12.53
CA THR A 31 10.86 -0.83 -11.77
C THR A 31 11.51 0.29 -10.98
N GLY A 32 11.67 0.13 -9.68
CA GLY A 32 12.23 1.18 -8.85
C GLY A 32 12.48 0.80 -7.41
N GLY A 33 12.76 1.82 -6.61
CA GLY A 33 12.97 1.70 -5.18
C GLY A 33 12.29 2.83 -4.42
N GLN A 34 12.08 2.59 -3.13
CA GLN A 34 11.53 3.53 -2.17
C GLN A 34 12.34 3.47 -0.88
N ALA A 35 12.65 4.63 -0.31
CA ALA A 35 13.14 4.77 1.05
C ALA A 35 12.06 5.43 1.91
N ALA A 36 11.92 4.97 3.15
CA ALA A 36 10.94 5.46 4.10
C ALA A 36 11.59 5.78 5.45
N TYR A 37 11.13 6.87 6.06
CA TYR A 37 11.50 7.31 7.39
C TYR A 37 10.24 7.55 8.20
N SER A 38 10.25 7.15 9.47
CA SER A 38 9.14 7.33 10.39
C SER A 38 9.62 7.90 11.72
N TYR A 39 8.81 8.78 12.30
CA TYR A 39 8.98 9.32 13.64
C TYR A 39 7.76 8.99 14.51
N ASN A 40 7.99 8.38 15.66
CA ASN A 40 6.99 7.85 16.58
C ASN A 40 7.01 8.65 17.88
N ILE A 41 5.85 9.17 18.25
CA ILE A 41 5.59 9.92 19.48
C ILE A 41 4.66 9.07 20.35
N VAL A 42 5.10 8.76 21.57
CA VAL A 42 4.26 8.14 22.59
C VAL A 42 3.48 9.24 23.29
N LEU A 43 2.15 9.24 23.19
CA LEU A 43 1.28 10.23 23.81
C LEU A 43 0.94 9.81 25.25
N GLY A 44 1.66 10.37 26.22
CA GLY A 44 1.35 10.29 27.64
C GLY A 44 1.27 8.87 28.23
N LEU A 45 0.48 8.71 29.29
CA LEU A 45 0.25 7.43 29.98
C LEU A 45 -0.82 6.55 29.33
N SER A 46 -1.48 7.04 28.28
CA SER A 46 -2.68 6.44 27.72
C SER A 46 -2.41 5.37 26.65
N GLY A 47 -1.14 4.97 26.44
CA GLY A 47 -0.76 3.91 25.51
C GLY A 47 -0.92 4.24 24.02
N TYR A 48 -1.21 5.52 23.70
CA TYR A 48 -1.36 5.99 22.32
C TYR A 48 0.00 6.27 21.70
N HIS A 49 0.14 5.89 20.44
CA HIS A 49 1.31 6.12 19.61
C HIS A 49 0.90 6.87 18.36
N LEU A 50 1.43 8.07 18.19
CA LEU A 50 1.28 8.88 16.99
C LEU A 50 2.55 8.76 16.15
N SER A 51 2.43 8.30 14.92
CA SER A 51 3.55 8.04 14.02
C SER A 51 3.42 8.90 12.77
N PHE A 52 4.47 9.60 12.40
CA PHE A 52 4.58 10.37 11.16
C PHE A 52 5.52 9.62 10.22
N GLY A 53 5.13 9.45 8.97
CA GLY A 53 5.91 8.76 7.95
C GLY A 53 6.13 9.65 6.74
N LEU A 54 7.34 9.61 6.20
CA LEU A 54 7.72 10.20 4.92
C LEU A 54 8.41 9.13 4.08
N SER A 55 8.16 9.14 2.78
CA SER A 55 8.87 8.27 1.84
C SER A 55 9.22 9.01 0.56
N ALA A 56 10.34 8.61 -0.02
CA ALA A 56 10.82 9.05 -1.31
C ALA A 56 11.01 7.82 -2.19
N SER A 57 10.54 7.88 -3.43
CA SER A 57 10.67 6.80 -4.39
C SER A 57 11.23 7.30 -5.71
N LEU A 58 12.00 6.44 -6.35
CA LEU A 58 12.54 6.66 -7.69
C LEU A 58 12.27 5.41 -8.49
N TYR A 59 11.54 5.54 -9.60
CA TYR A 59 11.21 4.41 -10.44
C TYR A 59 11.25 4.78 -11.91
N THR A 60 11.36 3.76 -12.75
CA THR A 60 11.30 3.88 -14.19
C THR A 60 10.00 3.31 -14.69
N LEU A 61 9.31 4.08 -15.52
CA LEU A 61 8.13 3.64 -16.24
C LEU A 61 8.54 3.28 -17.67
N ARG A 62 8.14 2.10 -18.11
CA ARG A 62 8.32 1.64 -19.48
C ARG A 62 6.99 1.11 -20.02
N ILE A 63 6.69 1.44 -21.27
CA ILE A 63 5.56 0.89 -21.99
C ILE A 63 6.06 -0.32 -22.79
N ASP A 64 5.31 -1.42 -22.72
CA ASP A 64 5.55 -2.66 -23.46
C ASP A 64 4.58 -2.75 -24.66
N PRO A 65 5.04 -2.39 -25.87
CA PRO A 65 4.18 -2.34 -27.06
C PRO A 65 3.84 -3.73 -27.60
N GLU A 66 4.55 -4.79 -27.22
CA GLU A 66 4.22 -6.16 -27.63
C GLU A 66 2.90 -6.63 -27.01
N LYS A 67 2.49 -6.01 -25.90
CA LYS A 67 1.21 -6.24 -25.23
C LYS A 67 0.08 -5.33 -25.72
N MET A 68 0.36 -4.42 -26.66
CA MET A 68 -0.68 -3.61 -27.31
C MET A 68 -1.30 -4.37 -28.48
N LYS A 69 -2.62 -4.30 -28.61
CA LYS A 69 -3.30 -4.64 -29.86
C LYS A 69 -3.02 -3.53 -30.88
N ILE A 70 -1.90 -3.66 -31.57
CA ILE A 70 -1.46 -2.72 -32.61
C ILE A 70 -2.31 -2.96 -33.86
N ILE A 71 -3.09 -1.95 -34.26
CA ILE A 71 -3.93 -2.00 -35.48
C ILE A 71 -3.07 -1.73 -36.73
N ASP A 72 -2.10 -0.80 -36.64
CA ASP A 72 -1.15 -0.49 -37.71
C ASP A 72 0.29 -0.66 -37.21
N LYS A 73 1.03 -1.61 -37.79
CA LYS A 73 2.42 -1.91 -37.41
C LYS A 73 3.45 -0.94 -38.01
N GLN A 74 3.05 -0.10 -38.96
CA GLN A 74 3.92 0.90 -39.60
C GLN A 74 3.79 2.29 -38.98
N ASP A 75 2.97 2.45 -37.94
CA ASP A 75 2.80 3.71 -37.25
C ASP A 75 4.13 4.19 -36.61
N PRO A 76 4.71 5.34 -37.04
CA PRO A 76 5.89 5.92 -36.42
C PRO A 76 5.75 6.13 -34.91
N PHE A 77 4.53 6.37 -34.40
CA PHE A 77 4.25 6.53 -32.98
C PHE A 77 4.57 5.28 -32.16
N LEU A 78 4.43 4.08 -32.73
CA LEU A 78 4.77 2.83 -32.05
C LEU A 78 6.26 2.62 -31.89
N ASN A 79 7.08 3.15 -32.79
CA ASN A 79 8.53 3.02 -32.73
C ASN A 79 9.16 3.97 -31.70
N GLU A 80 8.58 5.16 -31.49
CA GLU A 80 8.98 6.07 -30.40
C GLU A 80 8.62 5.49 -29.01
N LEU A 81 7.44 4.86 -28.88
CA LEU A 81 6.97 4.25 -27.63
C LEU A 81 7.80 3.06 -27.13
N LYS A 82 8.52 2.33 -28.00
CA LYS A 82 9.29 1.12 -27.60
C LYS A 82 10.50 1.45 -26.71
N ASN A 83 11.03 2.65 -26.85
CA ASN A 83 12.32 3.05 -26.27
C ASN A 83 12.21 4.13 -25.20
N GLU A 84 11.01 4.65 -24.94
CA GLU A 84 10.84 5.61 -23.86
C GLU A 84 10.89 4.94 -22.48
N ARG A 85 11.89 5.35 -21.71
CA ARG A 85 12.07 5.03 -20.30
C ARG A 85 12.07 6.34 -19.53
N THR A 86 11.01 6.63 -18.81
CA THR A 86 10.94 7.86 -18.01
C THR A 86 11.29 7.56 -16.56
N VAL A 87 12.24 8.31 -16.01
CA VAL A 87 12.58 8.27 -14.58
C VAL A 87 11.62 9.18 -13.82
N VAL A 88 11.09 8.65 -12.72
CA VAL A 88 10.02 9.24 -11.95
C VAL A 88 10.44 9.37 -10.48
N PRO A 89 10.75 10.58 -10.00
CA PRO A 89 10.81 10.85 -8.59
C PRO A 89 9.39 11.03 -8.03
N ASP A 90 9.14 10.49 -6.84
CA ASP A 90 7.89 10.70 -6.12
C ASP A 90 8.05 10.70 -4.60
N PHE A 91 7.16 11.40 -3.89
CA PHE A 91 7.12 11.48 -2.43
C PHE A 91 5.74 11.09 -1.90
N ALA A 92 5.72 10.51 -0.70
CA ALA A 92 4.49 10.26 0.05
C ALA A 92 4.67 10.60 1.52
N ALA A 93 3.58 10.97 2.18
CA ALA A 93 3.54 11.29 3.60
C ALA A 93 2.34 10.63 4.26
N GLY A 94 2.43 10.36 5.55
CA GLY A 94 1.31 9.82 6.31
C GLY A 94 1.43 10.01 7.81
N VAL A 95 0.30 9.87 8.49
CA VAL A 95 0.18 9.88 9.94
C VAL A 95 -0.61 8.67 10.38
N THR A 96 -0.25 8.07 11.50
CA THR A 96 -0.95 6.93 12.08
C THR A 96 -1.07 7.11 13.58
N LEU A 97 -2.28 6.96 14.10
CA LEU A 97 -2.57 6.85 15.51
C LEU A 97 -2.89 5.38 15.82
N ARG A 98 -2.23 4.81 16.83
CA ARG A 98 -2.57 3.47 17.32
C ARG A 98 -2.52 3.39 18.84
N ASN A 99 -3.25 2.45 19.40
CA ASN A 99 -3.05 1.97 20.76
C ASN A 99 -3.02 0.42 20.75
N ASN A 100 -3.29 -0.22 21.89
CA ASN A 100 -3.32 -1.69 21.97
C ASN A 100 -4.56 -2.31 21.31
N HIS A 101 -5.63 -1.54 21.07
CA HIS A 101 -6.90 -2.06 20.58
C HIS A 101 -7.22 -1.64 19.16
N PHE A 102 -6.75 -0.48 18.69
CA PHE A 102 -7.06 0.00 17.36
C PHE A 102 -5.89 0.72 16.71
N TYR A 103 -5.99 0.86 15.40
CA TYR A 103 -5.16 1.76 14.62
C TYR A 103 -6.03 2.55 13.63
N ALA A 104 -5.62 3.76 13.34
CA ALA A 104 -6.19 4.62 12.31
C ALA A 104 -5.07 5.43 11.66
N GLY A 105 -5.10 5.60 10.34
CA GLY A 105 -4.06 6.30 9.62
C GLY A 105 -4.56 7.00 8.39
N LEU A 106 -3.91 8.09 8.03
CA LEU A 106 -4.14 8.86 6.83
C LEU A 106 -2.82 9.03 6.08
N SER A 107 -2.82 8.83 4.78
CA SER A 107 -1.65 9.04 3.93
C SER A 107 -2.01 9.69 2.60
N ALA A 108 -1.02 10.36 2.02
CA ALA A 108 -1.07 10.94 0.69
C ALA A 108 0.18 10.49 -0.09
N GLY A 109 -0.04 9.90 -1.26
CA GLY A 109 1.01 9.47 -2.19
C GLY A 109 0.94 10.24 -3.51
N GLN A 110 1.94 10.02 -4.39
CA GLN A 110 2.05 10.71 -5.66
C GLN A 110 2.11 12.24 -5.49
N LEU A 111 2.74 12.73 -4.42
CA LEU A 111 2.73 14.16 -4.06
C LEU A 111 3.40 15.03 -5.12
N THR A 112 4.44 14.49 -5.79
CA THR A 112 5.16 15.19 -6.86
C THR A 112 4.31 15.41 -8.10
N GLN A 113 3.33 14.53 -8.35
CA GLN A 113 2.58 14.48 -9.61
C GLN A 113 3.51 14.58 -10.83
N SER A 114 4.71 13.98 -10.75
CA SER A 114 5.73 14.05 -11.80
C SER A 114 5.09 13.69 -13.14
N SER A 115 5.06 14.63 -14.08
CA SER A 115 4.57 14.37 -15.44
C SER A 115 5.59 13.55 -16.20
N PHE A 116 5.16 12.46 -16.82
CA PHE A 116 6.00 11.78 -17.81
C PHE A 116 5.76 12.39 -19.18
N LYS A 117 6.86 12.79 -19.82
CA LYS A 117 6.85 13.02 -21.26
C LYS A 117 6.79 11.64 -21.88
N ILE A 118 5.70 11.39 -22.61
CA ILE A 118 5.49 10.16 -23.40
C ILE A 118 5.99 10.41 -24.85
N PHE A 119 6.28 11.66 -25.21
CA PHE A 119 6.54 12.10 -26.59
C PHE A 119 7.55 13.25 -26.62
N ASN A 120 8.45 13.22 -27.61
CA ASN A 120 9.41 14.28 -27.91
C ASN A 120 8.86 15.31 -28.93
N SER A 121 7.67 15.06 -29.48
CA SER A 121 6.99 15.89 -30.47
C SER A 121 5.88 16.73 -29.82
N GLY A 122 6.20 18.00 -29.58
CA GLY A 122 5.30 19.18 -29.57
C GLY A 122 4.02 19.24 -28.73
N ASP A 123 3.12 18.25 -28.83
CA ASP A 123 1.69 18.46 -28.53
C ASP A 123 0.99 17.37 -27.70
N TYR A 124 1.65 16.25 -27.40
CA TYR A 124 1.05 15.19 -26.59
C TYR A 124 1.36 15.39 -25.09
N ARG A 125 0.43 16.10 -24.46
CA ARG A 125 0.45 16.67 -23.11
C ARG A 125 0.62 15.63 -21.99
N HIS A 126 1.74 15.75 -21.27
CA HIS A 126 1.95 15.49 -19.84
C HIS A 126 0.88 14.64 -19.13
N TYR A 127 1.02 13.31 -19.11
CA TYR A 127 0.25 12.49 -18.17
C TYR A 127 0.80 12.71 -16.76
N LYS A 128 0.00 13.29 -15.88
CA LYS A 128 0.31 13.46 -14.46
C LYS A 128 -0.47 12.43 -13.66
N PRO A 129 0.19 11.47 -12.98
CA PRO A 129 -0.51 10.60 -12.05
C PRO A 129 -1.16 11.48 -10.97
N GLY A 130 -2.46 11.28 -10.75
CA GLY A 130 -3.16 12.01 -9.70
C GLY A 130 -2.69 11.58 -8.32
N ARG A 131 -2.79 12.49 -7.34
CA ARG A 131 -2.48 12.14 -5.96
C ARG A 131 -3.42 11.06 -5.48
N THR A 132 -2.91 10.16 -4.67
CA THR A 132 -3.74 9.19 -3.96
C THR A 132 -3.81 9.58 -2.50
N TYR A 133 -5.01 9.54 -1.94
CA TYR A 133 -5.23 9.71 -0.50
C TYR A 133 -5.80 8.42 0.05
N SER A 134 -5.26 7.95 1.16
CA SER A 134 -5.71 6.73 1.82
C SER A 134 -6.06 7.02 3.27
N LEU A 135 -7.19 6.49 3.71
CA LEU A 135 -7.62 6.46 5.10
C LEU A 135 -7.79 4.99 5.48
N LEU A 136 -7.08 4.54 6.51
CA LEU A 136 -7.14 3.16 6.98
C LEU A 136 -7.51 3.11 8.45
N GLY A 137 -8.11 2.02 8.88
CA GLY A 137 -8.32 1.74 10.28
C GLY A 137 -8.65 0.28 10.55
N GLY A 138 -8.49 -0.13 11.80
CA GLY A 138 -8.85 -1.46 12.27
C GLY A 138 -8.88 -1.54 13.78
N TRP A 139 -9.58 -2.56 14.29
CA TRP A 139 -9.85 -2.72 15.72
C TRP A 139 -9.78 -4.20 16.09
N HIS A 140 -8.99 -4.55 17.10
CA HIS A 140 -9.06 -5.81 17.84
C HIS A 140 -10.38 -5.88 18.63
N VAL A 141 -11.43 -6.42 18.01
CA VAL A 141 -12.76 -6.53 18.63
C VAL A 141 -12.86 -7.69 19.61
N TYR A 142 -11.97 -8.67 19.47
CA TYR A 142 -11.85 -9.80 20.39
C TYR A 142 -10.38 -10.21 20.49
N GLU A 143 -9.82 -10.22 21.71
CA GLU A 143 -8.41 -10.53 21.94
C GLU A 143 -8.24 -11.42 23.17
N THR A 144 -7.76 -12.64 22.96
CA THR A 144 -7.45 -13.64 24.00
C THR A 144 -6.01 -14.15 23.84
N ALA A 145 -5.61 -15.19 24.58
CA ALA A 145 -4.26 -15.75 24.43
C ALA A 145 -4.12 -16.57 23.13
N ASP A 146 -5.25 -17.10 22.65
CA ASP A 146 -5.30 -18.05 21.55
C ASP A 146 -5.97 -17.47 20.31
N LEU A 147 -6.75 -16.40 20.43
CA LEU A 147 -7.58 -15.86 19.36
C LEU A 147 -7.59 -14.33 19.38
N ASP A 148 -7.33 -13.74 18.22
CA ASP A 148 -7.47 -12.31 17.94
C ASP A 148 -8.33 -12.11 16.68
N VAL A 149 -9.34 -11.24 16.76
CA VAL A 149 -10.25 -10.91 15.66
C VAL A 149 -10.16 -9.42 15.38
N MET A 150 -9.79 -9.08 14.14
CA MET A 150 -9.50 -7.73 13.72
C MET A 150 -10.22 -7.38 12.41
N PRO A 151 -11.41 -6.76 12.47
CA PRO A 151 -11.97 -6.02 11.36
C PRO A 151 -11.08 -4.82 10.99
N SER A 152 -11.07 -4.49 9.70
CA SER A 152 -10.33 -3.36 9.15
C SER A 152 -11.05 -2.75 7.95
N MET A 153 -10.75 -1.48 7.68
CA MET A 153 -11.23 -0.75 6.52
C MET A 153 -10.11 0.08 5.90
N LEU A 154 -10.15 0.23 4.58
CA LEU A 154 -9.32 1.11 3.78
C LEU A 154 -10.21 1.88 2.81
N LEU A 155 -10.23 3.20 2.93
CA LEU A 155 -10.77 4.11 1.92
C LEU A 155 -9.60 4.68 1.13
N LYS A 156 -9.62 4.47 -0.17
CA LYS A 156 -8.62 5.01 -1.10
C LYS A 156 -9.32 5.93 -2.09
N THR A 157 -8.78 7.12 -2.30
CA THR A 157 -9.27 8.04 -3.33
C THR A 157 -8.13 8.50 -4.21
N THR A 158 -8.38 8.59 -5.50
CA THR A 158 -7.38 9.03 -6.48
C THR A 158 -7.90 10.24 -7.22
N GLU A 159 -7.08 11.28 -7.29
CA GLU A 159 -7.37 12.43 -8.15
C GLU A 159 -7.35 11.99 -9.60
N TYR A 160 -8.41 12.30 -10.34
CA TYR A 160 -8.44 12.12 -11.78
C TYR A 160 -8.62 13.48 -12.44
N ARG A 161 -7.70 13.84 -13.34
CA ARG A 161 -7.79 15.04 -14.17
C ARG A 161 -7.98 14.58 -15.62
N TYR A 162 -9.20 14.74 -16.14
CA TYR A 162 -9.44 14.54 -17.57
C TYR A 162 -8.81 15.69 -18.34
N LEU A 163 -8.20 15.41 -19.48
CA LEU A 163 -7.92 16.42 -20.49
C LEU A 163 -9.22 16.57 -21.29
N ASP A 164 -9.83 17.75 -21.29
CA ASP A 164 -10.92 18.02 -22.22
C ASP A 164 -10.29 18.09 -23.63
N THR A 165 -10.56 17.06 -24.43
CA THR A 165 -10.01 16.93 -25.79
C THR A 165 -10.57 18.01 -26.73
N ALA A 166 -11.74 18.59 -26.42
CA ALA A 166 -12.37 19.62 -27.26
C ALA A 166 -11.86 21.03 -26.95
N THR A 167 -11.55 21.36 -25.70
CA THR A 167 -11.06 22.71 -25.32
C THR A 167 -9.57 22.78 -24.97
N LEU A 168 -8.86 21.65 -24.99
CA LEU A 168 -7.48 21.50 -24.53
C LEU A 168 -7.25 21.90 -23.05
N LYS A 169 -8.30 22.21 -22.30
CA LYS A 169 -8.24 22.62 -20.90
C LYS A 169 -8.21 21.40 -19.98
N THR A 170 -7.49 21.50 -18.87
CA THR A 170 -7.51 20.47 -17.84
C THR A 170 -8.89 20.47 -17.18
N GLY A 171 -9.66 19.41 -17.40
CA GLY A 171 -11.05 19.28 -16.98
C GLY A 171 -11.25 19.01 -15.49
N LYS A 172 -12.53 18.92 -15.12
CA LYS A 172 -13.11 18.81 -13.77
C LYS A 172 -12.40 17.80 -12.86
N PHE A 173 -12.12 18.24 -11.64
CA PHE A 173 -11.61 17.38 -10.55
C PHE A 173 -12.63 16.29 -10.24
N THR A 174 -12.23 15.02 -10.42
CA THR A 174 -13.05 13.86 -10.07
C THR A 174 -12.28 12.99 -9.09
N LEU A 175 -12.88 12.68 -7.95
CA LEU A 175 -12.36 11.72 -6.98
C LEU A 175 -12.99 10.36 -7.25
N ARG A 176 -12.17 9.36 -7.56
CA ARG A 176 -12.62 7.97 -7.58
C ARG A 176 -12.29 7.35 -6.24
N ALA A 177 -13.32 7.19 -5.41
CA ALA A 177 -13.23 6.53 -4.12
C ALA A 177 -13.42 5.01 -4.27
N GLN A 178 -12.59 4.25 -3.57
CA GLN A 178 -12.67 2.81 -3.43
C GLN A 178 -12.62 2.48 -1.95
N ILE A 179 -13.55 1.67 -1.49
CA ILE A 179 -13.62 1.21 -0.10
C ILE A 179 -13.30 -0.27 -0.08
N GLU A 180 -12.44 -0.68 0.83
CA GLU A 180 -12.15 -2.07 1.14
C GLU A 180 -12.44 -2.30 2.63
N THR A 181 -13.21 -3.33 2.94
CA THR A 181 -13.48 -3.76 4.31
C THR A 181 -13.09 -5.21 4.44
N GLY A 182 -12.52 -5.59 5.58
CA GLY A 182 -12.06 -6.95 5.77
C GLY A 182 -12.01 -7.35 7.22
N ILE A 183 -11.80 -8.64 7.44
CA ILE A 183 -11.64 -9.22 8.76
C ILE A 183 -10.47 -10.19 8.73
N ARG A 184 -9.67 -10.15 9.79
CA ARG A 184 -8.61 -11.12 10.05
C ARG A 184 -8.88 -11.83 11.37
N VAL A 185 -8.67 -13.13 11.38
CA VAL A 185 -8.64 -13.96 12.58
C VAL A 185 -7.24 -14.53 12.73
N THR A 186 -6.61 -14.27 13.87
CA THR A 186 -5.28 -14.78 14.22
C THR A 186 -5.42 -15.79 15.34
N ILE A 187 -4.82 -16.97 15.17
CA ILE A 187 -4.84 -18.08 16.12
C ILE A 187 -3.42 -18.27 16.68
N ARG A 188 -3.30 -18.15 18.00
CA ARG A 188 -2.07 -18.39 18.79
C ARG A 188 -0.84 -17.63 18.30
N ASP A 189 -1.04 -16.44 17.73
CA ASP A 189 0.01 -15.63 17.08
C ASP A 189 0.84 -16.39 16.03
N LYS A 190 0.28 -17.46 15.46
CA LYS A 190 0.98 -18.38 14.56
C LYS A 190 0.28 -18.53 13.23
N PHE A 191 -1.05 -18.64 13.22
CA PHE A 191 -1.83 -18.81 12.00
C PHE A 191 -2.77 -17.62 11.88
N TRP A 192 -2.99 -17.13 10.67
CA TRP A 192 -4.03 -16.14 10.42
C TRP A 192 -4.75 -16.47 9.13
N ILE A 193 -6.04 -16.17 9.14
CA ILE A 193 -6.90 -16.26 7.98
C ILE A 193 -7.76 -15.00 7.94
N GLY A 194 -8.08 -14.54 6.75
CA GLY A 194 -8.91 -13.37 6.60
C GLY A 194 -9.47 -13.24 5.20
N GLY A 195 -10.37 -12.29 5.07
CA GLY A 195 -10.91 -11.90 3.79
C GLY A 195 -11.23 -10.42 3.78
N ALA A 196 -11.33 -9.87 2.58
CA ALA A 196 -11.73 -8.50 2.35
C ALA A 196 -12.68 -8.41 1.16
N TYR A 197 -13.57 -7.44 1.20
CA TYR A 197 -14.46 -7.05 0.13
C TYR A 197 -14.13 -5.64 -0.31
N ARG A 198 -14.01 -5.43 -1.62
CA ARG A 198 -13.69 -4.15 -2.21
C ARG A 198 -14.89 -3.64 -3.02
N SER A 199 -15.12 -2.33 -2.98
CA SER A 199 -16.30 -1.67 -3.56
C SER A 199 -16.41 -1.76 -5.09
N ASN A 200 -15.38 -2.26 -5.77
CA ASN A 200 -15.40 -2.63 -7.18
C ASN A 200 -15.89 -4.07 -7.42
N ASN A 201 -16.47 -4.70 -6.40
CA ASN A 201 -16.93 -6.08 -6.38
C ASN A 201 -15.77 -7.08 -6.50
N ASP A 202 -14.64 -6.83 -5.83
CA ASP A 202 -13.58 -7.83 -5.70
C ASP A 202 -13.63 -8.46 -4.31
N ILE A 203 -13.46 -9.76 -4.24
CA ILE A 203 -13.32 -10.51 -2.98
C ILE A 203 -11.88 -10.97 -2.87
N VAL A 204 -11.27 -10.71 -1.73
CA VAL A 204 -9.92 -11.17 -1.40
C VAL A 204 -10.01 -12.19 -0.29
N GLY A 205 -9.39 -13.34 -0.47
CA GLY A 205 -9.17 -14.33 0.58
C GLY A 205 -7.68 -14.46 0.84
N TYR A 206 -7.27 -14.54 2.11
CA TYR A 206 -5.87 -14.75 2.44
C TYR A 206 -5.70 -15.60 3.69
N THR A 207 -4.59 -16.33 3.74
CA THR A 207 -4.16 -17.11 4.90
C THR A 207 -2.65 -17.04 5.01
N GLY A 208 -2.13 -17.29 6.20
CA GLY A 208 -0.70 -17.39 6.40
C GLY A 208 -0.36 -17.96 7.75
N PHE A 209 0.92 -18.25 7.91
CA PHE A 209 1.45 -18.76 9.14
C PHE A 209 2.86 -18.23 9.42
N ARG A 210 3.22 -18.24 10.70
CA ARG A 210 4.54 -17.90 11.21
C ARG A 210 5.20 -19.15 11.77
N TYR A 211 6.37 -19.47 11.25
CA TYR A 211 7.27 -20.46 11.82
C TYR A 211 8.58 -19.76 12.23
N ASN A 212 8.83 -19.68 13.54
CA ASN A 212 9.94 -18.95 14.14
C ASN A 212 9.99 -17.48 13.66
N ARG A 213 10.95 -17.17 12.79
CA ARG A 213 11.21 -15.83 12.23
C ARG A 213 10.67 -15.68 10.81
N VAL A 214 10.13 -16.74 10.22
CA VAL A 214 9.61 -16.76 8.86
C VAL A 214 8.09 -16.66 8.91
N PHE A 215 7.53 -15.80 8.07
CA PHE A 215 6.10 -15.67 7.84
C PHE A 215 5.86 -15.99 6.37
N ILE A 216 4.88 -16.84 6.11
CA ILE A 216 4.46 -17.21 4.76
C ILE A 216 2.98 -16.92 4.66
N SER A 217 2.58 -16.19 3.63
CA SER A 217 1.17 -15.92 3.34
C SER A 217 0.85 -16.20 1.89
N TYR A 218 -0.40 -16.56 1.67
CA TYR A 218 -0.99 -16.75 0.37
C TYR A 218 -2.30 -15.95 0.30
N ALA A 219 -2.47 -15.21 -0.78
CA ALA A 219 -3.66 -14.42 -1.03
C ALA A 219 -4.22 -14.71 -2.43
N VAL A 220 -5.54 -14.57 -2.54
CA VAL A 220 -6.30 -14.80 -3.75
C VAL A 220 -7.27 -13.64 -3.93
N ASP A 221 -7.15 -12.92 -5.04
CA ASP A 221 -8.10 -11.90 -5.48
C ASP A 221 -9.04 -12.50 -6.53
N ILE A 222 -10.35 -12.46 -6.25
CA ILE A 222 -11.42 -12.95 -7.11
C ILE A 222 -12.26 -11.74 -7.55
N PRO A 223 -12.11 -11.27 -8.79
CA PRO A 223 -12.97 -10.21 -9.31
C PRO A 223 -14.37 -10.78 -9.58
N THR A 224 -15.38 -10.24 -8.90
CA THR A 224 -16.78 -10.71 -9.09
C THR A 224 -17.55 -9.89 -10.12
N SER A 225 -17.01 -8.74 -10.56
CA SER A 225 -17.62 -7.87 -11.57
C SER A 225 -17.75 -8.52 -12.97
N THR A 226 -18.65 -7.99 -13.79
CA THR A 226 -18.98 -8.48 -15.14
C THR A 226 -18.05 -7.98 -16.25
N LEU A 227 -17.18 -7.01 -15.95
CA LEU A 227 -16.14 -6.49 -16.87
C LEU A 227 -14.90 -7.40 -16.88
N ARG A 228 -15.11 -8.70 -17.09
CA ARG A 228 -14.10 -9.76 -17.02
C ARG A 228 -13.27 -9.82 -18.30
N TYR A 229 -12.27 -8.96 -18.44
CA TYR A 229 -11.23 -9.15 -19.47
C TYR A 229 -10.15 -10.11 -18.95
N GLY A 230 -10.35 -11.40 -19.16
CA GLY A 230 -9.30 -12.43 -19.18
C GLY A 230 -8.78 -12.99 -17.85
N ASN A 231 -8.89 -12.27 -16.73
CA ASN A 231 -8.38 -12.75 -15.43
C ASN A 231 -9.51 -13.33 -14.57
N TRP A 232 -9.47 -14.63 -14.32
CA TRP A 232 -10.45 -15.32 -13.46
C TRP A 232 -10.09 -15.26 -11.98
N CYS A 233 -8.80 -15.11 -11.66
CA CYS A 233 -8.27 -15.16 -10.32
C CYS A 233 -6.81 -14.66 -10.33
N SER A 234 -6.40 -13.90 -9.32
CA SER A 234 -5.00 -13.54 -9.11
C SER A 234 -4.50 -14.17 -7.82
N HIS A 235 -3.29 -14.74 -7.86
CA HIS A 235 -2.67 -15.42 -6.73
C HIS A 235 -1.40 -14.69 -6.32
N GLU A 236 -1.22 -14.48 -5.02
CA GLU A 236 -0.03 -13.86 -4.45
C GLU A 236 0.56 -14.73 -3.35
N VAL A 237 1.89 -14.85 -3.35
CA VAL A 237 2.65 -15.52 -2.28
C VAL A 237 3.60 -14.49 -1.68
N SER A 238 3.59 -14.36 -0.36
CA SER A 238 4.49 -13.46 0.37
C SER A 238 5.31 -14.25 1.38
N ILE A 239 6.60 -13.92 1.45
CA ILE A 239 7.54 -14.49 2.42
C ILE A 239 8.21 -13.34 3.15
N VAL A 240 8.16 -13.35 4.48
CA VAL A 240 8.79 -12.33 5.32
C VAL A 240 9.73 -13.01 6.32
N TYR A 241 10.95 -12.52 6.40
CA TYR A 241 11.91 -12.94 7.42
C TYR A 241 12.16 -11.82 8.42
N LYS A 242 11.85 -12.08 9.69
CA LYS A 242 12.07 -11.14 10.78
C LYS A 242 13.49 -11.29 11.33
N THR A 243 14.33 -10.30 11.09
CA THR A 243 15.66 -10.18 11.70
C THR A 243 15.59 -9.49 13.06
N GLY A 244 16.52 -9.83 13.95
CA GLY A 244 16.63 -9.24 15.29
C GLY A 244 15.72 -9.87 16.36
N THR A 245 16.13 -9.70 17.61
CA THR A 245 15.38 -10.14 18.79
C THR A 245 14.46 -9.00 19.25
N THR A 246 13.16 -9.15 19.03
CA THR A 246 12.18 -8.40 19.83
C THR A 246 11.93 -9.17 21.12
N ASP A 247 12.96 -9.38 21.95
CA ASP A 247 12.73 -9.77 23.33
C ASP A 247 12.15 -8.56 24.05
N ARG A 248 10.88 -8.25 23.77
CA ARG A 248 10.03 -7.57 24.74
C ARG A 248 9.89 -8.57 25.88
N ARG A 249 10.82 -8.51 26.84
CA ARG A 249 10.63 -9.09 28.18
C ARG A 249 9.43 -8.40 28.82
N TYR A 250 8.22 -8.83 28.51
CA TYR A 250 7.05 -8.78 29.39
C TYR A 250 6.09 -9.88 28.94
N ARG A 251 6.42 -11.11 29.33
CA ARG A 251 5.46 -12.19 29.48
C ARG A 251 5.04 -12.17 30.95
N TYR A 252 3.90 -11.57 31.25
CA TYR A 252 3.02 -11.98 32.36
C TYR A 252 1.60 -11.46 32.11
N ARG A 253 0.73 -12.38 31.68
CA ARG A 253 -0.67 -12.40 32.03
C ARG A 253 -0.73 -13.12 33.39
N GLU A 254 -0.91 -12.39 34.47
CA GLU A 254 -1.54 -12.97 35.65
C GLU A 254 -3.01 -12.56 35.59
N ARG A 255 -3.83 -13.55 35.23
CA ARG A 255 -5.23 -13.60 35.60
C ARG A 255 -5.29 -13.69 37.12
N TYR A 256 -6.23 -13.00 37.73
CA TYR A 256 -6.88 -13.56 38.91
C TYR A 256 -7.72 -14.76 38.47
#